data_AF-Q1MQV8-F1
#
_entry.id   AF-Q1MQV8-F1
#
_cell.length_a   1.000
_cell.length_b   1.000
_cell.length_c   1.000
_cell.angle_alpha   90.00
_cell.angle_beta   90.00
_cell.angle_gamma   90.00
#
_symmetry.space_group_name_H-M   'P 1'
#
loop_
_entity.id
_entity.type
_entity.pdbx_description
1 polymer ?
#
loop_
_entity_poly.entity_id
_entity_poly.type
_entity_poly.pdbx_seq_one_letter_code
_entity_poly.pdbx_strand_id
1 'polypeptide(L)'
;MALLRYYLTIGIIFITLLSSATATQPKTESPESILNKPEKSTKRNTTISIEFEGTDSIGSKLSTRIKELMNASNLFTLTEKDSPKIRILLATMSEFSQRPSIGSVYSVVWLFSQSETTLKHFLAKKIGVLTADEVDQVAAMIVEQTDTLAVRYGYLLP
;
A
#
# COMPACT_ATOMS: atom_id res chain seq x y z
N MET A 1 -8.30 -42.94 -31.77
CA MET A 1 -9.66 -42.64 -32.27
C MET A 1 -10.61 -42.82 -31.11
N ALA A 2 -11.26 -41.73 -30.72
CA ALA A 2 -12.28 -41.66 -29.68
C ALA A 2 -13.63 -42.21 -30.16
N LEU A 3 -14.60 -42.22 -29.23
CA LEU A 3 -16.04 -42.58 -29.30
C LEU A 3 -16.27 -43.91 -28.56
N LEU A 4 -17.19 -44.05 -27.59
CA LEU A 4 -18.51 -43.43 -27.47
C LEU A 4 -19.11 -43.80 -26.09
N ARG A 5 -19.63 -42.81 -25.33
CA ARG A 5 -20.93 -42.77 -24.58
C ARG A 5 -21.31 -43.95 -23.64
N TYR A 6 -22.06 -43.88 -22.53
CA TYR A 6 -22.94 -42.94 -21.82
C TYR A 6 -23.82 -43.89 -20.97
N TYR A 7 -24.01 -43.70 -19.64
CA TYR A 7 -25.31 -44.05 -19.04
C TYR A 7 -25.34 -44.78 -17.67
N LEU A 8 -25.36 -44.04 -16.56
CA LEU A 8 -26.28 -44.18 -15.42
C LEU A 8 -27.09 -45.50 -15.21
N THR A 9 -26.86 -46.21 -14.09
CA THR A 9 -27.85 -47.09 -13.41
C THR A 9 -27.46 -47.20 -11.92
N ILE A 10 -28.03 -46.37 -11.03
CA ILE A 10 -29.13 -46.68 -10.08
C ILE A 10 -29.04 -48.10 -9.46
N GLY A 11 -28.58 -48.17 -8.21
CA GLY A 11 -28.72 -49.31 -7.33
C GLY A 11 -29.18 -48.85 -5.95
N ILE A 12 -30.50 -48.79 -5.76
CA ILE A 12 -31.17 -48.56 -4.46
C ILE A 12 -31.33 -49.92 -3.80
N ILE A 13 -30.74 -50.13 -2.62
CA ILE A 13 -31.19 -51.16 -1.67
C ILE A 13 -31.28 -50.50 -0.29
N PHE A 14 -32.48 -50.59 0.27
CA PHE A 14 -32.97 -50.02 1.52
C PHE A 14 -33.20 -51.18 2.52
N ILE A 15 -33.29 -50.86 3.83
CA ILE A 15 -33.92 -51.66 4.94
C ILE A 15 -32.95 -52.67 5.63
N THR A 16 -32.72 -52.79 6.95
CA THR A 16 -33.28 -52.30 8.25
C THR A 16 -32.22 -52.52 9.36
N LEU A 17 -31.96 -51.54 10.25
CA LEU A 17 -32.41 -51.44 11.66
C LEU A 17 -32.13 -52.64 12.60
N LEU A 18 -31.18 -52.47 13.54
CA LEU A 18 -31.40 -52.89 14.94
C LEU A 18 -30.54 -52.10 15.95
N SER A 19 -31.21 -51.74 17.04
CA SER A 19 -30.92 -50.83 18.14
C SER A 19 -29.59 -50.96 18.90
N SER A 20 -29.10 -49.81 19.38
CA SER A 20 -28.74 -49.65 20.80
C SER A 20 -28.94 -48.20 21.22
N ALA A 21 -29.95 -47.99 22.07
CA ALA A 21 -30.22 -46.72 22.73
C ALA A 21 -29.16 -46.49 23.81
N THR A 22 -28.42 -45.38 23.72
CA THR A 22 -27.70 -44.81 24.85
C THR A 22 -28.15 -43.38 25.02
N ALA A 23 -28.53 -43.05 26.24
CA ALA A 23 -29.26 -41.86 26.62
C ALA A 23 -28.54 -40.56 26.25
N THR A 24 -29.35 -39.62 25.76
CA THR A 24 -29.04 -38.23 25.45
C THR A 24 -28.61 -37.47 26.70
N GLN A 25 -27.38 -36.96 26.71
CA GLN A 25 -27.03 -35.75 27.48
C GLN A 25 -27.05 -34.57 26.50
N PRO A 26 -27.78 -33.47 26.77
CA PRO A 26 -27.75 -32.29 25.92
C PRO A 26 -26.39 -31.61 26.11
N LYS A 27 -25.46 -31.83 25.19
CA LYS A 27 -24.28 -30.98 25.05
C LYS A 27 -24.76 -29.68 24.44
N THR A 28 -24.91 -28.66 25.27
CA THR A 28 -25.08 -27.27 24.87
C THR A 28 -24.05 -26.94 23.78
N GLU A 29 -24.53 -26.85 22.54
CA GLU A 29 -23.79 -26.27 21.44
C GLU A 29 -23.61 -24.79 21.76
N SER A 30 -22.42 -24.47 22.27
CA SER A 30 -21.96 -23.08 22.34
C SER A 30 -21.81 -22.60 20.90
N PRO A 31 -22.41 -21.45 20.51
CA PRO A 31 -22.28 -20.94 19.16
C PRO A 31 -20.81 -20.78 18.83
N GLU A 32 -20.39 -21.32 17.67
CA GLU A 32 -19.07 -21.04 17.09
C GLU A 32 -18.85 -19.54 17.15
N SER A 33 -17.90 -19.12 18.01
CA SER A 33 -17.50 -17.73 18.05
C SER A 33 -16.93 -17.43 16.68
N ILE A 34 -17.63 -16.62 15.90
CA ILE A 34 -17.09 -15.98 14.72
C ILE A 34 -15.79 -15.34 15.20
N LEU A 35 -14.67 -15.90 14.74
CA LEU A 35 -13.33 -15.44 15.06
C LEU A 35 -13.18 -14.03 14.47
N ASN A 36 -13.69 -13.02 15.19
CA ASN A 36 -13.28 -11.63 15.07
C ASN A 36 -11.88 -11.51 15.67
N LYS A 37 -10.93 -12.24 15.12
CA LYS A 37 -9.52 -11.92 15.33
C LYS A 37 -9.21 -10.87 14.27
N PRO A 38 -9.02 -9.60 14.63
CA PRO A 38 -8.45 -8.66 13.68
C PRO A 38 -7.15 -9.29 13.20
N GLU A 39 -7.04 -9.52 11.90
CA GLU A 39 -5.78 -9.94 11.30
C GLU A 39 -4.73 -8.99 11.85
N LYS A 40 -3.72 -9.58 12.49
CA LYS A 40 -2.61 -8.86 13.09
C LYS A 40 -2.10 -7.95 11.99
N SER A 41 -2.34 -6.64 12.11
CA SER A 41 -1.84 -5.68 11.14
C SER A 41 -0.34 -5.91 11.11
N THR A 42 0.16 -6.59 10.07
CA THR A 42 1.59 -6.74 9.84
C THR A 42 2.14 -5.34 9.99
N LYS A 43 3.13 -5.15 10.87
CA LYS A 43 3.73 -3.84 11.12
C LYS A 43 4.28 -3.36 9.77
N ARG A 44 3.47 -2.62 9.02
CA ARG A 44 3.78 -2.21 7.65
C ARG A 44 4.85 -1.15 7.79
N ASN A 45 6.03 -1.46 7.30
CA ASN A 45 7.17 -0.57 7.31
C ASN A 45 7.75 -0.53 5.90
N THR A 46 7.19 0.35 5.08
CA THR A 46 7.56 0.47 3.68
C THR A 46 8.86 1.25 3.56
N THR A 47 9.84 0.61 2.93
CA THR A 47 11.11 1.25 2.60
C THR A 47 10.93 2.30 1.51
N ILE A 48 11.37 3.53 1.79
CA ILE A 48 11.24 4.67 0.88
C ILE A 48 12.53 5.48 0.78
N SER A 49 12.68 6.22 -0.32
CA SER A 49 13.72 7.24 -0.47
C SER A 49 13.15 8.49 -1.13
N ILE A 50 13.61 9.67 -0.73
CA ILE A 50 13.13 10.94 -1.27
C ILE A 50 14.30 11.67 -1.91
N GLU A 51 14.16 11.97 -3.19
CA GLU A 51 15.10 12.74 -3.99
C GLU A 51 14.45 14.08 -4.32
N PHE A 52 15.16 15.17 -4.03
CA PHE A 52 14.64 16.52 -4.19
C PHE A 52 15.50 17.31 -5.16
N GLU A 53 14.86 17.92 -6.15
CA GLU A 53 15.47 18.82 -7.11
C GLU A 53 14.69 20.14 -7.12
N GLY A 54 15.31 21.23 -6.69
CA GLY A 54 14.65 22.53 -6.65
C GLY A 54 15.52 23.57 -6.00
N THR A 55 15.33 24.82 -6.39
CA THR A 55 16.11 25.97 -5.88
C THR A 55 15.24 27.00 -5.17
N ASP A 56 13.93 26.78 -5.11
CA ASP A 56 12.99 27.69 -4.48
C ASP A 56 12.77 27.39 -2.99
N SER A 57 12.49 28.45 -2.23
CA SER A 57 12.34 28.36 -0.77
C SER A 57 11.09 27.57 -0.34
N ILE A 58 10.00 27.64 -1.12
CA ILE A 58 8.75 26.95 -0.83
C ILE A 58 8.92 25.44 -1.04
N GLY A 59 9.54 25.04 -2.15
CA GLY A 59 9.85 23.66 -2.47
C GLY A 59 10.83 23.02 -1.49
N SER A 60 11.83 23.79 -1.03
CA SER A 60 12.75 23.34 0.03
C SER A 60 12.02 23.06 1.35
N LYS A 61 11.05 23.91 1.72
CA LYS A 61 10.19 23.69 2.89
C LYS A 61 9.31 22.46 2.69
N LEU A 62 8.72 22.28 1.51
CA LEU A 62 7.91 21.11 1.18
C LEU A 62 8.71 19.81 1.30
N SER A 63 9.89 19.75 0.70
CA SER A 63 10.79 18.59 0.78
C SER A 63 11.13 18.21 2.22
N THR A 64 11.50 19.23 3.02
CA THR A 64 11.81 19.04 4.45
C THR A 64 10.59 18.53 5.21
N ARG A 65 9.42 19.14 4.96
CA ARG A 65 8.19 18.77 5.65
C ARG A 65 7.73 17.35 5.34
N ILE A 66 7.87 16.91 4.09
CA ILE A 66 7.58 15.52 3.71
C ILE A 66 8.52 14.56 4.44
N LYS A 67 9.83 14.85 4.49
CA LYS A 67 10.82 14.02 5.21
C LYS A 67 10.48 13.94 6.70
N GLU A 68 10.09 15.03 7.33
CA GLU A 68 9.66 15.05 8.73
C GLU A 68 8.43 14.18 8.97
N LEU A 69 7.37 14.35 8.16
CA LEU A 69 6.13 13.58 8.31
C LEU A 69 6.35 12.09 8.08
N MET A 70 7.21 11.72 7.11
CA MET A 70 7.53 10.32 6.85
C MET A 70 8.41 9.71 7.95
N ASN A 71 9.38 10.45 8.48
CA ASN A 71 10.18 10.00 9.64
C ASN A 71 9.36 9.88 10.92
N ALA A 72 8.37 10.75 11.12
CA ALA A 72 7.48 10.71 12.28
C ALA A 72 6.48 9.54 12.21
N SER A 73 6.24 9.01 11.01
CA SER A 73 5.31 7.91 10.78
C SER A 73 5.96 6.55 11.04
N ASN A 74 5.21 5.63 11.65
CA ASN A 74 5.62 4.23 11.79
C ASN A 74 5.41 3.40 10.51
N LEU A 75 4.85 4.00 9.45
CA LEU A 75 4.53 3.33 8.19
C LEU A 75 5.72 3.24 7.23
N PHE A 76 6.73 4.08 7.43
CA PHE A 76 7.82 4.26 6.49
C PHE A 76 9.19 4.13 7.14
N THR A 77 10.15 3.60 6.39
CA THR A 77 11.57 3.69 6.72
C THR A 77 12.30 4.38 5.58
N LEU A 78 12.87 5.55 5.88
CA LEU A 78 13.74 6.27 4.95
C LEU A 78 15.11 5.58 4.89
N THR A 79 15.54 5.21 3.68
CA THR A 79 16.85 4.60 3.45
C THR A 79 17.45 5.04 2.12
N GLU A 80 18.77 5.15 2.12
CA GLU A 80 19.57 5.35 0.91
C GLU A 80 20.20 4.03 0.42
N LYS A 81 20.09 2.95 1.21
CA LYS A 81 20.65 1.65 0.87
C LYS A 81 20.06 1.11 -0.42
N ASP A 82 20.86 0.33 -1.14
CA ASP A 82 20.42 -0.41 -2.30
C ASP A 82 19.54 -1.59 -1.85
N SER A 83 18.24 -1.36 -1.83
CA SER A 83 17.22 -2.32 -1.41
C SER A 83 15.89 -1.97 -2.07
N PRO A 84 14.96 -2.93 -2.20
CA PRO A 84 13.64 -2.68 -2.77
C PRO A 84 12.92 -1.56 -2.02
N LYS A 85 12.58 -0.48 -2.74
CA LYS A 85 12.01 0.73 -2.15
C LYS A 85 11.16 1.52 -3.12
N ILE A 86 10.24 2.29 -2.57
CA ILE A 86 9.53 3.34 -3.31
C ILE A 86 10.39 4.60 -3.30
N ARG A 87 10.79 5.06 -4.49
CA ARG A 87 11.48 6.33 -4.67
C ARG A 87 10.48 7.43 -4.97
N ILE A 88 10.59 8.54 -4.26
CA ILE A 88 9.80 9.74 -4.47
C ILE A 88 10.74 10.78 -5.06
N LEU A 89 10.55 11.13 -6.32
CA LEU A 89 11.26 12.24 -6.97
C LEU A 89 10.38 13.47 -6.85
N LEU A 90 10.84 14.47 -6.10
CA LEU A 90 10.20 15.75 -5.92
C LEU A 90 11.00 16.81 -6.68
N ALA A 91 10.41 17.38 -7.72
CA ALA A 91 10.99 18.52 -8.41
C ALA A 91 10.14 19.77 -8.19
N THR A 92 10.78 20.90 -7.87
CA THR A 92 10.09 22.18 -7.64
C THR A 92 10.75 23.33 -8.38
N MET A 93 9.93 24.31 -8.76
CA MET A 93 10.38 25.52 -9.43
C MET A 93 9.46 26.68 -9.05
N SER A 94 10.06 27.84 -8.80
CA SER A 94 9.31 29.08 -8.59
C SER A 94 8.33 29.34 -9.74
N GLU A 95 7.07 29.58 -9.42
CA GLU A 95 6.04 29.91 -10.41
C GLU A 95 6.31 31.26 -11.07
N PHE A 96 6.77 32.24 -10.26
CA PHE A 96 7.08 33.59 -10.72
C PHE A 96 8.54 33.92 -10.48
N SER A 97 9.38 33.85 -11.52
CA SER A 97 10.84 34.07 -11.40
C SER A 97 11.21 35.44 -10.79
N GLN A 98 10.39 36.47 -11.01
CA GLN A 98 10.61 37.80 -10.41
C GLN A 98 10.11 37.92 -8.97
N ARG A 99 9.30 36.97 -8.50
CA ARG A 99 8.65 36.97 -7.18
C ARG A 99 8.62 35.54 -6.60
N PRO A 100 9.78 34.95 -6.28
CA PRO A 100 9.90 33.53 -5.96
C PRO A 100 9.27 33.10 -4.62
N SER A 101 8.77 34.06 -3.84
CA SER A 101 8.09 33.80 -2.56
C SER A 101 6.57 33.71 -2.67
N ILE A 102 5.98 33.90 -3.85
CA ILE A 102 4.51 33.88 -4.04
C ILE A 102 4.00 32.44 -4.14
N GLY A 103 4.63 31.65 -5.00
CA GLY A 103 4.15 30.32 -5.34
C GLY A 103 5.24 29.49 -6.00
N SER A 104 5.09 28.19 -5.90
CA SER A 104 5.99 27.20 -6.48
C SER A 104 5.18 26.14 -7.21
N VAL A 105 5.63 25.79 -8.40
CA VAL A 105 5.15 24.61 -9.13
C VAL A 105 5.93 23.41 -8.61
N TYR A 106 5.24 22.33 -8.30
CA TYR A 106 5.86 21.08 -7.89
C TYR A 106 5.42 19.92 -8.77
N SER A 107 6.30 18.94 -8.90
CA SER A 107 5.99 17.63 -9.46
C SER A 107 6.52 16.53 -8.55
N VAL A 108 5.73 15.48 -8.39
CA VAL A 108 6.08 14.30 -7.62
C VAL A 108 5.94 13.09 -8.52
N VAL A 109 6.98 12.29 -8.60
CA VAL A 109 6.97 11.02 -9.32
C VAL A 109 7.32 9.91 -8.34
N TRP A 110 6.44 8.91 -8.25
CA TRP A 110 6.68 7.71 -7.48
C TRP A 110 7.18 6.62 -8.42
N LEU A 111 8.33 6.06 -8.06
CA LEU A 111 8.96 4.94 -8.76
C LEU A 111 9.15 3.79 -7.80
N PHE A 112 9.11 2.56 -8.31
CA PHE A 112 9.62 1.39 -7.62
C PHE A 112 11.03 1.06 -8.12
N SER A 113 11.94 0.79 -7.20
CA SER A 113 13.32 0.40 -7.48
C SER A 113 13.61 -0.86 -6.69
N GLN A 114 13.86 -1.98 -7.39
CA GLN A 114 14.31 -3.23 -6.79
C GLN A 114 15.76 -3.10 -6.32
N SER A 115 16.60 -2.46 -7.15
CA SER A 115 17.96 -2.05 -6.86
C SER A 115 18.31 -0.76 -7.61
N GLU A 116 19.42 -0.13 -7.26
CA GLU A 116 19.97 1.05 -7.94
C GLU A 116 20.43 0.75 -9.39
N THR A 117 20.79 -0.51 -9.67
CA THR A 117 21.27 -0.98 -10.99
C THR A 117 20.15 -1.43 -11.93
N THR A 118 18.93 -1.58 -11.42
CA THR A 118 17.77 -2.05 -12.18
C THR A 118 16.94 -0.89 -12.71
N LEU A 119 16.23 -1.12 -13.82
CA LEU A 119 15.31 -0.14 -14.39
C LEU A 119 14.18 0.15 -13.40
N LYS A 120 13.95 1.44 -13.13
CA LYS A 120 12.95 1.91 -12.17
C LYS A 120 11.55 1.85 -12.80
N HIS A 121 10.59 1.30 -12.08
CA HIS A 121 9.21 1.16 -12.55
C HIS A 121 8.38 2.37 -12.15
N PHE A 122 7.69 2.99 -13.10
CA PHE A 122 6.78 4.10 -12.81
C PHE A 122 5.53 3.62 -12.06
N LEU A 123 5.19 4.27 -10.94
CA LEU A 123 4.00 3.97 -10.16
C LEU A 123 2.92 5.05 -10.35
N ALA A 124 3.29 6.31 -10.14
CA ALA A 124 2.36 7.44 -10.19
C ALA A 124 3.09 8.76 -10.43
N LYS A 125 2.34 9.77 -10.86
CA LYS A 125 2.80 11.16 -10.93
C LYS A 125 1.74 12.10 -10.35
N LYS A 126 2.18 13.22 -9.81
CA LYS A 126 1.35 14.36 -9.46
C LYS A 126 2.07 15.63 -9.84
N ILE A 127 1.34 16.62 -10.32
CA ILE A 127 1.84 17.97 -10.59
C ILE A 127 0.84 18.92 -9.95
N GLY A 128 1.34 20.03 -9.40
CA GLY A 128 0.49 21.08 -8.85
C GLY A 128 1.27 22.36 -8.62
N VAL A 129 0.54 23.35 -8.12
CA VAL A 129 1.10 24.58 -7.57
C VAL A 129 0.87 24.57 -6.07
N LEU A 130 1.76 25.21 -5.33
CA LEU A 130 1.56 25.49 -3.92
C LEU A 130 2.03 26.89 -3.55
N THR A 131 1.35 27.48 -2.58
CA THR A 131 1.80 28.68 -1.86
C THR A 131 2.48 28.30 -0.54
N ALA A 132 3.03 29.29 0.17
CA ALA A 132 3.78 29.05 1.41
C ALA A 132 2.91 28.50 2.57
N ASP A 133 1.61 28.81 2.58
CA ASP A 133 0.63 28.35 3.57
C ASP A 133 0.08 26.95 3.29
N GLU A 134 0.17 26.47 2.05
CA GLU A 134 -0.32 25.16 1.63
C GLU A 134 0.70 24.02 1.84
N VAL A 135 1.93 24.35 2.26
CA VAL A 135 3.05 23.39 2.38
C VAL A 135 2.68 22.18 3.24
N ASP A 136 2.06 22.41 4.40
CA ASP A 136 1.68 21.33 5.31
C ASP A 136 0.61 20.41 4.72
N GLN A 137 -0.39 20.99 4.06
CA GLN A 137 -1.47 20.25 3.42
C GLN A 137 -0.94 19.40 2.25
N VAL A 138 -0.10 19.99 1.39
CA VAL A 138 0.50 19.28 0.25
C VAL A 138 1.43 18.17 0.73
N ALA A 139 2.23 18.42 1.78
CA ALA A 139 3.10 17.40 2.36
C ALA A 139 2.28 16.21 2.91
N ALA A 140 1.22 16.46 3.67
CA ALA A 140 0.35 15.42 4.19
C ALA A 140 -0.29 14.59 3.07
N MET A 141 -0.77 15.25 2.01
CA MET A 141 -1.36 14.58 0.84
C MET A 141 -0.34 13.70 0.09
N ILE A 142 0.92 14.14 -0.02
CA ILE A 142 1.99 13.32 -0.61
C ILE A 142 2.26 12.07 0.24
N VAL A 143 2.26 12.21 1.57
CA VAL A 143 2.44 11.09 2.50
C VAL A 143 1.29 10.09 2.40
N GLU A 144 0.04 10.57 2.37
CA GLU A 144 -1.16 9.75 2.20
C GLU A 144 -1.16 8.99 0.86
N GLN A 145 -0.83 9.69 -0.22
CA GLN A 145 -0.70 9.09 -1.55
C GLN A 145 0.39 8.02 -1.55
N THR A 146 1.49 8.24 -0.84
CA THR A 146 2.58 7.27 -0.70
C THR A 146 2.11 6.02 0.06
N ASP A 147 1.34 6.17 1.15
CA ASP A 147 0.77 5.01 1.85
C ASP A 147 -0.18 4.23 0.92
N THR A 148 -1.05 4.93 0.19
CA THR A 148 -1.96 4.30 -0.78
C THR A 148 -1.22 3.48 -1.83
N LEU A 149 -0.11 4.02 -2.34
CA LEU A 149 0.76 3.31 -3.30
C LEU A 149 1.46 2.12 -2.63
N ALA A 150 1.94 2.27 -1.40
CA ALA A 150 2.55 1.19 -0.64
C ALA A 150 1.56 0.03 -0.38
N VAL A 151 0.29 0.33 -0.13
CA VAL A 151 -0.76 -0.71 -0.03
C VAL A 151 -0.97 -1.39 -1.37
N ARG A 152 -1.17 -0.61 -2.43
CA ARG A 152 -1.51 -1.12 -3.76
C ARG A 152 -0.39 -1.98 -4.36
N TYR A 153 0.85 -1.56 -4.16
CA TYR A 153 2.05 -2.19 -4.70
C TYR A 153 2.82 -2.99 -3.64
N GLY A 154 2.17 -3.34 -2.51
CA GLY A 154 2.81 -4.07 -1.43
C GLY A 154 3.42 -5.41 -1.88
N TYR A 155 2.90 -6.02 -2.93
CA TYR A 155 3.44 -7.24 -3.53
C TYR A 155 4.82 -7.06 -4.21
N LEU A 156 5.23 -5.82 -4.50
CA LEU A 156 6.57 -5.48 -5.00
C LEU A 156 7.59 -5.30 -3.87
N LEU A 157 7.12 -5.14 -2.63
CA LEU A 157 7.94 -4.88 -1.45
C LEU A 157 8.10 -6.19 -0.67
N PRO A 158 9.31 -6.77 -0.59
CA PRO A 158 9.56 -8.03 0.10
C PRO A 158 9.50 -7.90 1.63
#